data_AF-A0A1B0ANU5-F1
#
_entry.id   AF-A0A1B0ANU5-F1
#
_cell.length_a   1.000
_cell.length_b   1.000
_cell.length_c   1.000
_cell.angle_alpha   90.00
_cell.angle_beta   90.00
_cell.angle_gamma   90.00
#
_symmetry.space_group_name_H-M   'P 1'
#
loop_
_entity.id
_entity.type
_entity.pdbx_description
1 polymer ?
#
loop_
_entity_poly.entity_id
_entity_poly.type
_entity_poly.pdbx_seq_one_letter_code
_entity_poly.pdbx_strand_id
1 'polypeptide(L)'
;MNSNVKQVTDLVEGMLQRVKRGELTTEYGLSFLEVKYHMLLDYLINLTYVVLRKCSGETIEGDPSIERLIEIRTVLEKIRPIDYKLRYQIDKLVKTATTGVTSATDPILYKPNPDNMLSNDIDAEGKEDDEEELEDEEDDSDSESEDEEKGLKRPKKAATAGKPGIYVPPKIKPVYYDGDEKPEDKEKKILERAKKRAITSSMLQDLKEEYLDVPTEISSTSRAQQILSKAQKEKQEYEETYLTRLPAPWVTKFWGKLAATPPYVVIH
;
A
#
# COMPACT_ATOMS: atom_id res chain seq x y z
N MET A 1 -9.86 -44.61 -11.14
CA MET A 1 -8.84 -43.58 -11.43
C MET A 1 -9.55 -42.25 -11.57
N ASN A 2 -9.21 -41.28 -10.71
CA ASN A 2 -9.95 -40.04 -10.46
C ASN A 2 -10.30 -39.29 -11.76
N SER A 3 -11.60 -39.05 -12.01
CA SER A 3 -12.12 -38.30 -13.17
C SER A 3 -11.47 -36.93 -13.33
N ASN A 4 -11.17 -36.28 -12.21
CA ASN A 4 -10.52 -34.97 -12.18
C ASN A 4 -9.10 -35.00 -12.76
N VAL A 5 -8.37 -36.10 -12.57
CA VAL A 5 -7.01 -36.26 -13.12
C VAL A 5 -7.08 -36.36 -14.64
N LYS A 6 -8.06 -37.09 -15.18
CA LYS A 6 -8.27 -37.21 -16.64
C LYS A 6 -8.63 -35.87 -17.28
N GLN A 7 -9.53 -35.10 -16.66
CA GLN A 7 -9.90 -33.78 -17.16
C GLN A 7 -8.70 -32.81 -17.19
N VAL A 8 -7.85 -32.85 -16.16
CA VAL A 8 -6.63 -32.02 -16.11
C VAL A 8 -5.62 -32.47 -17.15
N THR A 9 -5.41 -33.78 -17.35
CA THR A 9 -4.50 -34.27 -18.39
C THR A 9 -4.97 -33.88 -19.78
N ASP A 10 -6.26 -34.01 -20.07
CA ASP A 10 -6.83 -33.68 -21.38
C ASP A 10 -6.72 -32.18 -21.68
N LEU A 11 -6.92 -31.32 -20.66
CA LEU A 11 -6.78 -29.86 -20.79
C LEU A 11 -5.32 -29.46 -21.02
N VAL A 12 -4.39 -30.04 -20.25
CA VAL A 12 -2.95 -29.81 -20.40
C VAL A 12 -2.46 -30.28 -21.77
N GLU A 13 -2.91 -31.44 -22.23
CA GLU A 13 -2.55 -31.99 -23.54
C GLU A 13 -3.11 -31.13 -24.68
N GLY A 14 -4.35 -30.62 -24.53
CA GLY A 14 -4.93 -29.64 -25.44
C GLY A 14 -4.13 -28.33 -25.50
N MET A 15 -3.69 -27.80 -24.36
CA MET A 15 -2.84 -26.60 -24.32
C MET A 15 -1.47 -26.86 -24.95
N LEU A 16 -0.87 -28.03 -24.70
CA LEU A 16 0.41 -28.43 -25.29
C LEU A 16 0.33 -28.49 -26.82
N GLN A 17 -0.77 -29.01 -27.37
CA GLN A 17 -1.00 -29.03 -28.82
C GLN A 17 -1.14 -27.62 -29.40
N ARG A 18 -1.82 -26.69 -28.70
CA ARG A 18 -1.94 -25.29 -29.13
C ARG A 18 -0.59 -24.55 -29.09
N VAL A 19 0.24 -24.82 -28.08
CA VAL A 19 1.62 -24.30 -28.01
C VAL A 19 2.46 -24.84 -29.18
N LYS A 20 2.40 -26.15 -29.48
CA LYS A 20 3.13 -26.75 -30.61
C LYS A 20 2.67 -26.22 -31.97
N ARG A 21 1.40 -25.82 -32.10
CA ARG A 21 0.87 -25.15 -33.29
C ARG A 21 1.28 -23.67 -33.40
N GLY A 22 1.93 -23.11 -32.37
CA GLY A 22 2.35 -21.71 -32.33
C GLY A 22 1.22 -20.72 -32.04
N GLU A 23 0.04 -21.19 -31.63
CA GLU A 23 -1.11 -20.33 -31.31
C GLU A 23 -0.91 -19.55 -30.00
N LEU A 24 -0.04 -20.04 -29.12
CA LEU A 24 0.31 -19.41 -27.85
C LEU A 24 1.78 -19.01 -27.89
N THR A 25 2.05 -17.70 -27.85
CA THR A 25 3.41 -17.16 -27.82
C THR A 25 4.04 -17.41 -26.45
N THR A 26 4.97 -18.37 -26.39
CA THR A 26 5.72 -18.71 -25.16
C THR A 26 6.95 -17.82 -24.94
N GLU A 27 7.16 -16.82 -25.79
CA GLU A 27 8.32 -15.92 -25.76
C GLU A 27 8.44 -15.15 -24.42
N TYR A 28 7.30 -14.88 -23.78
CA TYR A 28 7.20 -14.23 -22.47
C TYR A 28 6.82 -15.21 -21.34
N GLY A 29 7.04 -16.51 -21.54
CA GLY A 29 6.90 -17.50 -20.48
C GLY A 29 7.76 -17.14 -19.27
N LEU A 30 7.37 -17.59 -18.07
CA LEU A 30 8.13 -17.38 -16.84
C LEU A 30 9.46 -18.14 -16.91
N SER A 31 10.45 -17.61 -17.64
CA SER A 31 11.81 -18.15 -17.79
C SER A 31 12.44 -18.47 -16.43
N PHE A 32 12.12 -17.67 -15.40
CA PHE A 32 12.54 -17.94 -14.03
C PHE A 32 12.07 -19.30 -13.51
N LEU A 33 10.83 -19.70 -13.81
CA LEU A 33 10.27 -20.97 -13.34
C LEU A 33 10.97 -22.14 -14.02
N GLU A 34 11.28 -22.01 -15.31
CA GLU A 34 12.07 -22.99 -16.07
C GLU A 34 13.49 -23.15 -15.48
N VAL A 35 14.18 -22.04 -15.21
CA VAL A 35 15.49 -22.05 -14.55
C VAL A 35 15.42 -22.73 -13.18
N LYS A 36 14.37 -22.43 -12.39
CA LYS A 36 14.16 -23.09 -11.09
C LYS A 36 13.99 -24.60 -11.24
N TYR A 37 13.24 -25.07 -12.24
CA TYR A 37 13.09 -26.50 -12.50
C TYR A 37 14.41 -27.15 -12.94
N HIS A 38 15.19 -26.50 -13.80
CA HIS A 38 16.52 -26.99 -14.18
C HIS A 38 17.47 -27.06 -12.99
N MET A 39 17.50 -26.05 -12.12
CA MET A 39 18.31 -26.07 -10.88
C MET A 39 17.90 -27.21 -9.95
N LEU A 40 16.60 -27.48 -9.83
CA LEU A 40 16.08 -28.55 -8.97
C LEU A 40 16.39 -29.93 -9.55
N LEU A 41 16.35 -30.07 -10.88
CA LEU A 41 16.78 -31.28 -11.59
C LEU A 41 18.29 -31.51 -11.39
N ASP A 42 19.12 -30.49 -11.60
CA ASP A 42 20.56 -30.55 -11.36
C ASP A 42 20.86 -30.92 -9.90
N TYR A 43 20.09 -30.41 -8.94
CA TYR A 43 20.22 -30.79 -7.53
C TYR A 43 19.97 -32.28 -7.31
N LEU A 44 18.90 -32.84 -7.90
CA LEU A 44 18.58 -34.27 -7.79
C LEU A 44 19.63 -35.14 -8.49
N ILE A 45 20.15 -34.73 -9.65
CA ILE A 45 21.21 -35.44 -10.36
C ILE A 45 22.48 -35.50 -9.50
N ASN A 46 22.94 -34.36 -8.97
CA ASN A 46 24.14 -34.34 -8.13
C ASN A 46 23.92 -35.10 -6.81
N LEU A 47 22.73 -35.02 -6.22
CA LEU A 47 22.40 -35.78 -5.01
C LEU A 47 22.41 -37.28 -5.24
N THR A 48 21.77 -37.76 -6.32
CA THR A 48 21.74 -39.18 -6.68
C THR A 48 23.12 -39.71 -7.03
N TYR A 49 23.96 -38.90 -7.70
CA TYR A 49 25.35 -39.23 -7.96
C TYR A 49 26.16 -39.41 -6.65
N VAL A 50 26.01 -38.49 -5.68
CA VAL A 50 26.66 -38.64 -4.36
C VAL A 50 26.16 -39.89 -3.65
N VAL A 51 24.85 -40.18 -3.68
CA VAL A 51 24.29 -41.41 -3.10
C VAL A 51 24.85 -42.66 -3.78
N LEU A 52 24.96 -42.67 -5.11
CA LEU A 52 25.55 -43.76 -5.86
C LEU A 52 27.00 -44.02 -5.43
N ARG A 53 27.82 -42.97 -5.32
CA ARG A 53 29.22 -43.10 -4.84
C ARG A 53 29.30 -43.67 -3.43
N LYS A 54 28.39 -43.27 -2.53
CA LYS A 54 28.29 -43.86 -1.18
C LYS A 54 27.94 -45.33 -1.21
N CYS A 55 27.03 -45.74 -2.09
CA CYS A 55 26.63 -47.14 -2.24
C CYS A 55 27.74 -47.99 -2.89
N SER A 56 28.52 -47.41 -3.80
CA SER A 56 29.67 -48.07 -4.44
C SER A 56 30.91 -48.16 -3.53
N GLY A 57 30.90 -47.50 -2.37
CA GLY A 57 32.02 -47.49 -1.42
C GLY A 57 33.16 -46.54 -1.79
N GLU A 58 32.91 -45.59 -2.70
CA GLU A 58 33.90 -44.59 -3.09
C GLU A 58 33.97 -43.45 -2.07
N THR A 59 35.17 -42.89 -1.89
CA THR A 59 35.42 -41.79 -0.95
C THR A 59 34.87 -40.47 -1.48
N ILE A 60 33.95 -39.83 -0.75
CA ILE A 60 33.27 -38.62 -1.22
C ILE A 60 34.17 -37.36 -1.18
N GLU A 61 35.26 -37.41 -0.44
CA GLU A 61 36.15 -36.26 -0.18
C GLU A 61 36.78 -35.72 -1.47
N GLY A 62 36.61 -34.41 -1.71
CA GLY A 62 37.19 -33.70 -2.84
C GLY A 62 36.42 -33.79 -4.17
N ASP A 63 35.21 -34.35 -4.17
CA ASP A 63 34.42 -34.47 -5.39
C ASP A 63 33.65 -33.17 -5.73
N PRO A 64 33.78 -32.62 -6.96
CA PRO A 64 33.12 -31.38 -7.37
C PRO A 64 31.59 -31.39 -7.20
N SER A 65 30.98 -32.58 -7.16
CA SER A 65 29.53 -32.72 -6.94
C SER A 65 29.05 -32.14 -5.61
N ILE A 66 29.87 -32.13 -4.56
CA ILE A 66 29.50 -31.50 -3.28
C ILE A 66 29.48 -29.97 -3.43
N GLU A 67 30.52 -29.40 -4.03
CA GLU A 67 30.62 -27.95 -4.26
C GLU A 67 29.45 -27.47 -5.12
N ARG A 68 29.14 -28.20 -6.20
CA ARG A 68 27.98 -27.92 -7.05
C ARG A 68 26.66 -28.04 -6.29
N LEU A 69 26.53 -28.99 -5.37
CA LEU A 69 25.34 -29.12 -4.53
C LEU A 69 25.17 -27.93 -3.57
N ILE A 70 26.27 -27.43 -2.99
CA ILE A 70 26.27 -26.25 -2.13
C ILE A 70 25.93 -25.01 -2.96
N GLU A 71 26.53 -24.84 -4.13
CA GLU A 71 26.24 -23.74 -5.05
C GLU A 71 24.74 -23.72 -5.39
N ILE A 72 24.19 -24.83 -5.90
CA ILE A 72 22.78 -24.93 -6.24
C ILE A 72 21.90 -24.62 -5.02
N ARG A 73 22.25 -25.12 -3.83
CA ARG A 73 21.50 -24.82 -2.61
C ARG A 73 21.50 -23.33 -2.26
N THR A 74 22.65 -22.67 -2.36
CA THR A 74 22.73 -21.22 -2.10
C THR A 74 21.93 -20.42 -3.11
N VAL A 75 21.97 -20.80 -4.40
CA VAL A 75 21.13 -20.17 -5.43
C VAL A 75 19.65 -20.37 -5.11
N LEU A 76 19.22 -21.59 -4.77
CA LEU A 76 17.83 -21.88 -4.38
C LEU A 76 17.37 -21.07 -3.15
N GLU A 77 18.26 -20.77 -2.22
CA GLU A 77 17.96 -19.88 -1.08
C GLU A 77 17.80 -18.43 -1.51
N LYS A 78 18.66 -17.94 -2.42
CA LYS A 78 18.60 -16.56 -2.92
C LYS A 78 17.40 -16.30 -3.82
N ILE A 79 16.87 -17.29 -4.52
CA ILE A 79 15.68 -17.12 -5.37
C ILE A 79 14.36 -17.11 -4.59
N ARG A 80 14.32 -17.52 -3.30
CA ARG A 80 13.07 -17.62 -2.52
C ARG A 80 12.25 -16.31 -2.49
N PRO A 81 12.83 -15.11 -2.30
CA PRO A 81 12.06 -13.87 -2.29
C PRO A 81 11.35 -13.60 -3.62
N ILE A 82 12.00 -13.95 -4.74
CA ILE A 82 11.42 -13.81 -6.09
C ILE A 82 10.28 -14.82 -6.25
N ASP A 83 10.48 -16.05 -5.78
CA ASP A 83 9.47 -17.11 -5.81
C ASP A 83 8.19 -16.73 -5.06
N TYR A 84 8.30 -16.05 -3.90
CA TYR A 84 7.13 -15.53 -3.18
C TYR A 84 6.37 -14.47 -3.97
N LYS A 85 7.08 -13.55 -4.64
CA LYS A 85 6.44 -12.52 -5.49
C LYS A 85 5.75 -13.15 -6.70
N LEU A 86 6.39 -14.13 -7.33
CA LEU A 86 5.83 -14.84 -8.48
C LEU A 86 4.61 -15.67 -8.10
N ARG A 87 4.64 -16.35 -6.95
CA ARG A 87 3.48 -17.07 -6.44
C ARG A 87 2.27 -16.15 -6.30
N TYR A 88 2.46 -14.95 -5.73
CA TYR A 88 1.39 -13.97 -5.63
C TYR A 88 0.86 -13.55 -7.02
N GLN A 89 1.74 -13.30 -7.98
CA GLN A 89 1.34 -12.95 -9.34
C GLN A 89 0.56 -14.08 -10.04
N ILE A 90 1.03 -15.32 -9.90
CA ILE A 90 0.32 -16.51 -10.42
C ILE A 90 -1.04 -16.64 -9.75
N ASP A 91 -1.11 -16.56 -8.43
CA ASP A 91 -2.36 -16.65 -7.68
C ASP A 91 -3.32 -15.53 -8.08
N LYS A 92 -2.82 -14.32 -8.33
CA LYS A 92 -3.62 -13.19 -8.84
C LYS A 92 -4.16 -13.48 -10.24
N LEU A 93 -3.32 -13.94 -11.17
CA LEU A 93 -3.73 -14.26 -12.54
C LEU A 93 -4.73 -15.42 -12.58
N VAL A 94 -4.51 -16.46 -11.78
CA VAL A 94 -5.43 -17.58 -11.64
C VAL A 94 -6.77 -17.11 -11.08
N LYS A 95 -6.77 -16.29 -10.02
CA LYS A 95 -8.00 -15.69 -9.48
C LYS A 95 -8.72 -14.83 -10.52
N THR A 96 -8.02 -14.00 -11.28
CA THR A 96 -8.66 -13.21 -12.34
C THR A 96 -9.28 -14.10 -13.42
N ALA A 97 -8.63 -15.20 -13.79
CA ALA A 97 -9.13 -16.13 -14.80
C ALA A 97 -10.31 -16.97 -14.30
N THR A 98 -10.29 -17.44 -13.04
CA THR A 98 -11.35 -18.30 -12.48
C THR A 98 -12.57 -17.52 -12.03
N THR A 99 -12.36 -16.33 -11.46
CA THR A 99 -13.45 -15.51 -10.92
C THR A 99 -14.01 -14.55 -11.97
N GLY A 100 -13.32 -14.34 -13.10
CA GLY A 100 -13.77 -13.47 -14.22
C GLY A 100 -13.90 -11.99 -13.87
N VAL A 101 -13.56 -11.61 -12.64
CA VAL A 101 -13.78 -10.27 -12.11
C VAL A 101 -12.41 -9.63 -11.90
N THR A 102 -12.00 -8.80 -12.86
CA THR A 102 -11.19 -7.63 -12.54
C THR A 102 -12.09 -6.73 -11.70
N SER A 103 -12.12 -6.96 -10.38
CA SER A 103 -12.94 -6.15 -9.49
C SER A 103 -12.61 -4.69 -9.75
N ALA A 104 -13.55 -3.93 -10.31
CA ALA A 104 -13.52 -2.47 -10.38
C ALA A 104 -13.42 -1.83 -8.97
N THR A 105 -13.42 -2.66 -7.94
CA THR A 105 -13.28 -2.36 -6.51
C THR A 105 -11.95 -2.86 -5.92
N ASP A 106 -10.94 -3.22 -6.72
CA ASP A 106 -9.62 -3.64 -6.20
C ASP A 106 -8.73 -2.40 -5.95
N PRO A 107 -8.46 -1.99 -4.69
CA PRO A 107 -7.81 -0.70 -4.37
C PRO A 107 -6.36 -0.58 -4.86
N ILE A 108 -5.75 -1.70 -5.29
CA ILE A 108 -4.39 -1.78 -5.86
C ILE A 108 -4.34 -1.51 -7.37
N LEU A 109 -5.48 -1.33 -8.05
CA LEU A 109 -5.54 -0.90 -9.44
C LEU A 109 -5.38 0.62 -9.62
N TYR A 110 -5.50 1.40 -8.54
CA TYR A 110 -5.20 2.84 -8.54
C TYR A 110 -3.70 3.09 -8.60
N LYS A 111 -3.09 2.88 -9.76
CA LYS A 111 -1.78 3.47 -10.07
C LYS A 111 -2.01 4.93 -10.49
N PRO A 112 -1.17 5.89 -10.03
CA PRO A 112 -1.23 7.25 -10.54
C PRO A 112 -1.00 7.21 -12.06
N ASN A 113 -1.92 7.80 -12.84
CA ASN A 113 -1.74 7.96 -14.28
C ASN A 113 -1.07 9.33 -14.54
N PRO A 114 0.24 9.38 -14.87
CA PRO A 114 0.95 10.65 -15.04
C PRO A 114 0.48 11.42 -16.29
N ASP A 115 -0.12 10.76 -17.28
CA ASP A 115 -0.66 11.41 -18.48
C ASP A 115 -1.84 12.35 -18.15
N ASN A 116 -2.56 12.06 -17.07
CA ASN A 116 -3.66 12.91 -16.59
C ASN A 116 -3.18 14.19 -15.87
N MET A 117 -1.86 14.38 -15.76
CA MET A 117 -1.22 15.62 -15.30
C MET A 117 -0.69 16.48 -16.46
N LEU A 118 -0.42 15.88 -17.62
CA LEU A 118 0.23 16.54 -18.77
C LEU A 118 -0.76 17.28 -19.69
N SER A 119 -2.07 17.04 -19.54
CA SER A 119 -3.09 17.64 -20.41
C SER A 119 -3.52 19.07 -20.02
N ASN A 120 -2.87 19.70 -19.04
CA ASN A 120 -3.26 21.06 -18.57
C ASN A 120 -2.25 22.17 -18.92
N ASP A 121 -1.13 21.87 -19.57
CA ASP A 121 -0.05 22.86 -19.80
C ASP A 121 0.15 23.27 -21.28
N ILE A 122 -0.69 22.79 -22.20
CA ILE A 122 -0.62 23.15 -23.62
C ILE A 122 -2.03 23.53 -24.04
N ASP A 123 -2.35 24.81 -24.02
CA ASP A 123 -3.29 25.51 -24.92
C ASP A 123 -3.65 26.86 -24.30
N ALA A 124 -2.69 27.79 -24.37
CA ALA A 124 -2.87 29.18 -24.02
C ALA A 124 -2.34 30.07 -25.12
N GLU A 125 -2.90 30.00 -26.33
CA GLU A 125 -2.79 31.09 -27.31
C GLU A 125 -4.06 31.26 -28.16
N GLY A 126 -4.68 32.43 -28.01
CA GLY A 126 -5.33 33.18 -29.09
C GLY A 126 -6.76 32.78 -29.51
N LYS A 127 -7.76 33.55 -29.06
CA LYS A 127 -8.53 34.45 -29.95
C LYS A 127 -9.61 35.25 -29.21
N GLU A 128 -9.75 36.47 -29.70
CA GLU A 128 -10.55 37.61 -29.27
C GLU A 128 -12.03 37.50 -29.68
N ASP A 129 -12.81 38.37 -29.02
CA ASP A 129 -14.02 39.10 -29.45
C ASP A 129 -15.45 38.52 -29.35
N ASP A 130 -16.20 39.29 -28.54
CA ASP A 130 -17.54 39.87 -28.74
C ASP A 130 -18.82 39.01 -28.80
N GLU A 131 -19.57 39.16 -27.70
CA GLU A 131 -20.89 39.79 -27.62
C GLU A 131 -22.06 39.28 -28.49
N GLU A 132 -23.10 38.94 -27.73
CA GLU A 132 -24.54 39.11 -27.98
C GLU A 132 -25.40 37.97 -28.53
N GLU A 133 -26.59 37.98 -27.92
CA GLU A 133 -27.89 37.43 -28.33
C GLU A 133 -28.40 36.08 -27.82
N LEU A 134 -29.58 36.22 -27.23
CA LEU A 134 -30.54 35.27 -26.68
C LEU A 134 -31.25 34.56 -27.83
N GLU A 135 -31.68 33.31 -27.63
CA GLU A 135 -33.10 32.93 -27.66
C GLU A 135 -33.29 31.41 -27.57
N ASP A 136 -34.42 31.07 -26.97
CA ASP A 136 -34.90 29.74 -26.60
C ASP A 136 -35.52 28.97 -27.80
N GLU A 137 -35.39 27.63 -27.69
CA GLU A 137 -36.34 26.57 -28.09
C GLU A 137 -36.64 26.18 -29.57
N GLU A 138 -36.83 24.85 -29.69
CA GLU A 138 -37.52 24.01 -30.70
C GLU A 138 -36.71 23.33 -31.85
N ASP A 139 -36.42 22.04 -31.61
CA ASP A 139 -36.78 20.82 -32.37
C ASP A 139 -36.67 20.79 -33.92
N ASP A 140 -35.84 19.86 -34.45
CA ASP A 140 -36.26 18.68 -35.25
C ASP A 140 -35.10 18.12 -36.14
N SER A 141 -35.01 16.78 -36.14
CA SER A 141 -34.35 15.73 -36.97
C SER A 141 -33.54 16.12 -38.25
N ASP A 142 -32.43 15.49 -38.68
CA ASP A 142 -32.19 14.04 -38.89
C ASP A 142 -30.71 13.72 -39.33
N SER A 143 -30.25 12.48 -39.02
CA SER A 143 -29.23 11.60 -39.66
C SER A 143 -27.74 12.00 -39.75
N GLU A 144 -26.71 11.20 -39.47
CA GLU A 144 -26.42 9.79 -39.05
C GLU A 144 -24.99 9.86 -38.43
N SER A 145 -24.51 9.10 -37.42
CA SER A 145 -24.23 7.67 -37.38
C SER A 145 -23.38 7.35 -36.10
N GLU A 146 -23.58 6.15 -35.54
CA GLU A 146 -22.65 5.37 -34.67
C GLU A 146 -22.59 5.59 -33.14
N ASP A 147 -22.87 4.49 -32.43
CA ASP A 147 -22.52 4.08 -31.06
C ASP A 147 -22.92 4.92 -29.84
N GLU A 148 -24.04 4.55 -29.17
CA GLU A 148 -24.21 4.82 -27.72
C GLU A 148 -24.93 3.69 -26.95
N GLU A 149 -24.21 3.09 -25.99
CA GLU A 149 -24.75 2.27 -24.90
C GLU A 149 -25.39 3.15 -23.81
N LYS A 150 -26.55 2.70 -23.33
CA LYS A 150 -27.38 3.33 -22.30
C LYS A 150 -26.67 3.48 -20.94
N GLY A 151 -26.40 4.74 -20.59
CA GLY A 151 -26.74 5.41 -19.32
C GLY A 151 -26.71 4.65 -17.99
N LEU A 152 -25.70 4.96 -17.17
CA LEU A 152 -25.82 5.01 -15.70
C LEU A 152 -25.35 6.39 -15.20
N LYS A 153 -26.29 7.13 -14.59
CA LYS A 153 -26.10 8.48 -14.05
C LYS A 153 -24.96 8.51 -13.02
N ARG A 154 -23.89 9.26 -13.31
CA ARG A 154 -22.85 9.61 -12.32
C ARG A 154 -23.38 10.69 -11.37
N PRO A 155 -23.26 10.56 -10.05
CA PRO A 155 -23.67 11.60 -9.12
C PRO A 155 -22.76 12.83 -9.30
N LYS A 156 -23.37 13.98 -9.59
CA LYS A 156 -22.68 15.28 -9.53
C LYS A 156 -22.18 15.50 -8.10
N LYS A 157 -20.87 15.35 -7.89
CA LYS A 157 -20.21 15.78 -6.64
C LYS A 157 -20.20 17.30 -6.64
N ALA A 158 -21.14 17.87 -5.89
CA ALA A 158 -21.25 19.30 -5.67
C ALA A 158 -20.07 19.84 -4.84
N ALA A 159 -19.65 21.07 -5.19
CA ALA A 159 -18.83 22.04 -4.46
C ALA A 159 -17.32 21.72 -4.37
N THR A 160 -16.37 22.50 -4.91
CA THR A 160 -16.38 23.82 -5.55
C THR A 160 -15.09 23.98 -6.36
N ALA A 161 -15.19 24.03 -7.68
CA ALA A 161 -14.13 24.54 -8.55
C ALA A 161 -14.23 26.07 -8.53
N GLY A 162 -13.39 26.74 -7.74
CA GLY A 162 -13.07 28.14 -7.95
C GLY A 162 -12.06 28.24 -9.09
N LYS A 163 -12.16 29.30 -9.91
CA LYS A 163 -11.20 29.64 -10.96
C LYS A 163 -9.76 29.62 -10.39
N PRO A 164 -8.73 29.15 -11.14
CA PRO A 164 -7.37 29.13 -10.64
C PRO A 164 -6.89 30.56 -10.33
N GLY A 165 -6.39 30.79 -9.10
CA GLY A 165 -5.84 32.08 -8.66
C GLY A 165 -6.67 32.86 -7.63
N ILE A 166 -7.92 32.48 -7.37
CA ILE A 166 -8.72 33.09 -6.28
C ILE A 166 -8.67 32.17 -5.06
N TYR A 167 -8.09 32.65 -3.96
CA TYR A 167 -8.17 31.95 -2.67
C TYR A 167 -9.64 31.82 -2.27
N VAL A 168 -10.13 30.58 -2.22
CA VAL A 168 -11.46 30.25 -1.72
C VAL A 168 -11.29 29.75 -0.27
N PRO A 169 -11.68 30.56 0.73
CA PRO A 169 -11.66 30.12 2.12
C PRO A 169 -12.47 28.82 2.29
N PRO A 170 -12.02 27.88 3.14
CA PRO A 170 -12.73 26.63 3.36
C PRO A 170 -14.16 26.90 3.84
N LYS A 171 -15.14 26.29 3.18
CA LYS A 171 -16.55 26.40 3.57
C LYS A 171 -16.75 25.71 4.92
N ILE A 172 -16.82 26.50 5.99
CA ILE A 172 -17.11 26.01 7.34
C ILE A 172 -18.54 25.48 7.35
N LYS A 173 -18.70 24.18 7.60
CA LYS A 173 -20.04 23.62 7.83
C LYS A 173 -20.58 24.20 9.14
N PRO A 174 -21.83 24.69 9.19
CA PRO A 174 -22.45 25.13 10.43
C PRO A 174 -22.32 24.03 11.48
N VAL A 175 -21.58 24.32 12.55
CA VAL A 175 -21.49 23.43 13.71
C VAL A 175 -22.64 23.81 14.62
N TYR A 176 -23.43 22.83 15.04
CA TYR A 176 -24.54 23.05 15.96
C TYR A 176 -24.00 23.69 17.25
N TYR A 177 -24.55 24.85 17.62
CA TYR A 177 -24.23 25.47 18.90
C TYR A 177 -25.04 24.77 19.97
N ASP A 178 -24.43 23.78 20.61
CA ASP A 178 -24.94 23.24 21.87
C ASP A 178 -24.73 24.35 22.91
N GLY A 179 -25.81 24.98 23.39
CA GLY A 179 -25.81 26.23 24.17
C GLY A 179 -25.02 26.22 25.48
N ASP A 180 -25.61 26.69 26.58
CA ASP A 180 -24.99 26.63 27.92
C ASP A 180 -24.91 25.18 28.43
N GLU A 181 -24.12 24.34 27.75
CA GLU A 181 -23.64 23.06 28.28
C GLU A 181 -22.94 23.36 29.61
N LYS A 182 -23.34 22.65 30.66
CA LYS A 182 -22.67 22.72 31.97
C LYS A 182 -21.18 22.42 31.76
N PRO A 183 -20.27 23.02 32.55
CA PRO A 183 -18.83 22.80 32.41
C PRO A 183 -18.47 21.30 32.43
N GLU A 184 -19.20 20.50 33.22
CA GLU A 184 -19.05 19.06 33.32
C GLU A 184 -19.35 18.30 32.01
N ASP A 185 -20.32 18.77 31.22
CA ASP A 185 -20.70 18.12 29.96
C ASP A 185 -19.70 18.45 28.85
N LYS A 186 -19.12 19.66 28.88
CA LYS A 186 -18.00 20.05 28.01
C LYS A 186 -16.77 19.19 28.28
N GLU A 187 -16.43 18.95 29.54
CA GLU A 187 -15.29 18.10 29.93
C GLU A 187 -15.49 16.65 29.47
N LYS A 188 -16.69 16.08 29.64
CA LYS A 188 -17.01 14.73 29.15
C LYS A 188 -16.85 14.61 27.63
N LYS A 189 -17.34 15.61 26.87
CA LYS A 189 -17.24 15.65 25.41
C LYS A 189 -15.79 15.75 24.92
N ILE A 190 -14.97 16.55 25.60
CA ILE A 190 -13.53 16.66 25.32
C ILE A 190 -12.83 15.32 25.61
N LEU A 191 -13.16 14.68 26.74
CA LEU A 191 -12.63 13.36 27.10
C LEU A 191 -13.04 12.28 26.11
N GLU A 192 -14.29 12.26 25.65
CA GLU A 192 -14.74 11.32 24.62
C GLU A 192 -14.02 11.54 23.29
N ARG A 193 -13.83 12.79 22.88
CA ARG A 193 -13.08 13.11 21.66
C ARG A 193 -11.61 12.72 21.78
N ALA A 194 -11.00 12.89 22.95
CA ALA A 194 -9.64 12.47 23.24
C ALA A 194 -9.51 10.93 23.21
N LYS A 195 -10.46 10.20 23.82
CA LYS A 195 -10.53 8.74 23.78
C LYS A 195 -10.66 8.22 22.36
N LYS A 196 -11.58 8.78 21.57
CA LYS A 196 -11.76 8.41 20.15
C LYS A 196 -10.48 8.65 19.35
N ARG A 197 -9.81 9.79 19.53
CA ARG A 197 -8.52 10.08 18.89
C ARG A 197 -7.44 9.07 19.29
N ALA A 198 -7.34 8.73 20.58
CA ALA A 198 -6.36 7.76 21.08
C ALA A 198 -6.61 6.34 20.53
N ILE A 199 -7.88 5.92 20.45
CA ILE A 199 -8.27 4.63 19.85
C ILE A 199 -7.93 4.62 18.36
N THR A 200 -8.29 5.68 17.64
CA THR A 200 -7.99 5.78 16.20
C THR A 200 -6.50 5.85 15.94
N SER A 201 -5.71 6.51 16.78
CA SER A 201 -4.26 6.59 16.60
C SER A 201 -3.57 5.26 16.90
N SER A 202 -4.03 4.52 17.92
CA SER A 202 -3.48 3.20 18.25
C SER A 202 -3.81 2.18 17.16
N MET A 203 -5.09 2.11 16.77
CA MET A 203 -5.53 1.17 15.72
C MET A 203 -4.87 1.47 14.38
N LEU A 204 -4.71 2.75 14.03
CA LEU A 204 -4.01 3.15 12.80
C LEU A 204 -2.52 2.84 12.86
N GLN A 205 -1.90 2.92 14.04
CA GLN A 205 -0.48 2.60 14.21
C GLN A 205 -0.22 1.10 14.10
N ASP A 206 -1.10 0.25 14.66
CA ASP A 206 -1.02 -1.21 14.53
C ASP A 206 -1.20 -1.64 13.06
N LEU A 207 -2.18 -1.04 12.36
CA LEU A 207 -2.35 -1.24 10.91
C LEU A 207 -1.14 -0.76 10.10
N LYS A 208 -0.49 0.33 10.54
CA LYS A 208 0.70 0.85 9.87
C LYS A 208 1.88 -0.12 10.03
N GLU A 209 2.06 -0.70 11.21
CA GLU A 209 3.14 -1.64 11.51
C GLU A 209 2.97 -2.98 10.77
N GLU A 210 1.73 -3.45 10.60
CA GLU A 210 1.45 -4.70 9.86
C GLU A 210 1.67 -4.56 8.34
N TYR A 211 1.31 -3.42 7.76
CA TYR A 211 1.31 -3.23 6.31
C TYR A 211 2.55 -2.49 5.78
N LEU A 212 3.28 -1.74 6.62
CA LEU A 212 4.50 -1.05 6.23
C LEU A 212 5.73 -1.66 6.91
N ASP A 213 6.69 -2.11 6.10
CA ASP A 213 8.00 -2.59 6.55
C ASP A 213 8.96 -1.42 6.90
N VAL A 214 8.43 -0.35 7.51
CA VAL A 214 9.20 0.84 7.89
C VAL A 214 9.80 0.61 9.28
N PRO A 215 11.12 0.77 9.47
CA PRO A 215 11.75 0.54 10.76
C PRO A 215 11.18 1.48 11.82
N THR A 216 10.74 0.91 12.95
CA THR A 216 10.22 1.66 14.09
C THR A 216 11.32 1.92 15.12
N GLU A 217 11.32 3.11 15.72
CA GLU A 217 12.24 3.45 16.81
C GLU A 217 11.87 2.68 18.09
N ILE A 218 12.67 1.67 18.44
CA ILE A 218 12.52 0.92 19.70
C ILE A 218 13.36 1.63 20.77
N SER A 219 12.70 2.31 21.72
CA SER A 219 13.38 2.91 22.87
C SER A 219 13.34 1.95 24.06
N SER A 220 14.48 1.76 24.74
CA SER A 220 14.62 0.93 25.95
C SER A 220 13.99 1.54 27.21
N THR A 221 13.42 2.74 27.08
CA THR A 221 12.93 3.55 28.17
C THR A 221 11.41 3.34 28.39
N SER A 222 10.91 3.59 29.60
CA SER A 222 9.48 3.45 29.93
C SER A 222 8.57 4.26 28.99
N ARG A 223 7.38 3.74 28.68
CA ARG A 223 6.38 4.40 27.81
C ARG A 223 6.04 5.83 28.26
N ALA A 224 6.00 6.09 29.57
CA ALA A 224 5.76 7.42 30.11
C ALA A 224 6.90 8.41 29.76
N GLN A 225 8.14 7.95 29.84
CA GLN A 225 9.32 8.72 29.47
C GLN A 225 9.43 8.90 27.95
N GLN A 226 8.98 7.92 27.15
CA GLN A 226 8.90 8.05 25.68
C GLN A 226 7.90 9.14 25.27
N ILE A 227 6.73 9.20 25.91
CA ILE A 227 5.72 10.24 25.65
C ILE A 227 6.27 11.64 26.02
N LEU A 228 6.94 11.74 27.17
CA LEU A 228 7.61 12.98 27.60
C LEU A 228 8.71 13.40 26.61
N SER A 229 9.54 12.46 26.17
CA SER A 229 10.61 12.70 25.20
C SER A 229 10.06 13.16 23.85
N LYS A 230 8.96 12.55 23.38
CA LYS A 230 8.29 12.96 22.14
C LYS A 230 7.73 14.38 22.23
N ALA A 231 7.08 14.72 23.35
CA ALA A 231 6.56 16.07 23.58
C ALA A 231 7.70 17.12 23.68
N GLN A 232 8.84 16.74 24.26
CA GLN A 232 10.03 17.60 24.29
C GLN A 232 10.64 17.78 22.90
N LYS A 233 10.71 16.72 22.10
CA LYS A 233 11.19 16.76 20.72
C LYS A 233 10.29 17.63 19.83
N GLU A 234 8.98 17.48 19.93
CA GLU A 234 8.01 18.33 19.21
C GLU A 234 8.16 19.81 19.60
N LYS A 235 8.39 20.09 20.89
CA LYS A 235 8.70 21.44 21.36
C LYS A 235 10.00 21.96 20.73
N GLN A 236 11.05 21.16 20.70
CA GLN A 236 12.33 21.52 20.11
C GLN A 236 12.20 21.78 18.60
N GLU A 237 11.54 20.89 17.87
CA GLU A 237 11.28 21.03 16.43
C GLU A 237 10.52 22.34 16.14
N TYR A 238 9.52 22.69 16.96
CA TYR A 238 8.84 23.97 16.86
C TYR A 238 9.78 25.16 17.11
N GLU A 239 10.56 25.13 18.18
CA GLU A 239 11.50 26.21 18.51
C GLU A 239 12.58 26.40 17.42
N GLU A 240 13.02 25.31 16.78
CA GLU A 240 13.97 25.32 15.66
C GLU A 240 13.35 25.80 14.35
N THR A 241 12.12 25.35 14.04
CA THR A 241 11.40 25.74 12.82
C THR A 241 11.02 27.22 12.83
N TYR A 242 10.60 27.73 14.00
CA TYR A 242 10.14 29.11 14.16
C TYR A 242 11.18 30.00 14.83
N LEU A 243 12.39 29.48 15.11
CA LEU A 243 13.52 30.18 15.74
C LEU A 243 13.15 31.00 16.98
N THR A 244 12.11 30.57 17.71
CA THR A 244 11.55 31.29 18.85
C THR A 244 11.27 30.33 19.99
N ARG A 245 11.76 30.66 21.19
CA ARG A 245 11.55 29.83 22.38
C ARG A 245 10.16 29.99 22.94
N LEU A 246 9.55 28.87 23.32
CA LEU A 246 8.21 28.87 23.92
C LEU A 246 8.29 29.26 25.40
N PRO A 247 7.52 30.28 25.84
CA PRO A 247 7.49 30.68 27.24
C PRO A 247 6.82 29.59 28.08
N ALA A 248 7.57 29.01 29.02
CA ALA A 248 6.99 28.07 29.98
C ALA A 248 6.16 28.83 31.04
N PRO A 249 4.85 28.56 31.18
CA PRO A 249 4.00 29.25 32.14
C PRO A 249 4.44 28.95 33.58
N TRP A 250 4.28 29.93 34.48
CA TRP A 250 4.73 29.83 35.88
C TRP A 250 4.23 28.57 36.58
N VAL A 251 2.99 28.17 36.29
CA VAL A 251 2.35 26.95 36.78
C VAL A 251 3.19 25.71 36.41
N THR A 252 3.57 25.53 35.15
CA THR A 252 4.37 24.36 34.71
C THR A 252 5.75 24.32 35.37
N LYS A 253 6.36 25.47 35.63
CA LYS A 253 7.66 25.56 36.33
C LYS A 253 7.54 25.19 37.81
N PHE A 254 6.44 25.59 38.45
CA PHE A 254 6.17 25.33 39.87
C PHE A 254 5.91 23.84 40.11
N TRP A 255 5.00 23.23 39.35
CA TRP A 255 4.68 21.80 39.46
C TRP A 255 5.84 20.90 39.00
N GLY A 256 6.61 21.31 37.99
CA GLY A 256 7.83 20.61 37.58
C GLY A 256 8.92 20.59 38.65
N LYS A 257 9.06 21.67 39.44
CA LYS A 257 9.96 21.70 40.60
C LYS A 257 9.45 20.87 41.77
N LEU A 258 8.14 20.88 42.02
CA LEU A 258 7.52 20.11 43.11
C LEU A 258 7.60 18.59 42.85
N ALA A 259 7.49 18.15 41.60
CA ALA A 259 7.66 16.75 41.20
C ALA A 259 9.13 16.27 41.27
N ALA A 260 10.09 17.19 41.24
CA ALA A 260 11.52 16.88 41.31
C ALA A 260 12.09 16.87 42.75
N THR A 261 11.33 17.33 43.75
CA THR A 261 11.74 17.27 45.16
C THR A 261 11.34 15.92 45.77
N PRO A 262 12.29 15.06 46.18
CA PRO A 262 11.96 13.81 46.84
C PRO A 262 11.30 14.07 48.22
N PRO A 263 10.35 13.24 48.68
CA PRO A 263 9.76 13.40 50.00
C PRO A 263 10.84 13.23 51.07
N TYR A 264 10.99 14.23 51.95
CA TYR A 264 11.85 14.12 53.13
C TYR A 264 11.41 12.92 53.97
N VAL A 265 12.29 11.92 54.10
CA VAL A 265 12.13 10.83 55.06
C VAL A 265 12.33 11.42 56.44
N VAL A 266 11.25 11.63 57.19
CA VAL A 266 11.30 11.98 58.61
C VAL A 266 11.63 10.70 59.37
N ILE A 267 12.88 10.58 59.81
CA ILE A 267 13.32 9.53 60.73
C ILE A 267 12.99 10.03 62.15
N HIS A 268 12.12 9.30 62.85
CA HIS A 268 11.92 9.42 64.30
C HIS A 268 12.98 8.64 65.07
#